data_AF-X0YMV5-F1
#
_entry.id   AF-X0YMV5-F1
#
_cell.length_a   1.000
_cell.length_b   1.000
_cell.length_c   1.000
_cell.angle_alpha   90.00
_cell.angle_beta   90.00
_cell.angle_gamma   90.00
#
_symmetry.space_group_name_H-M   'P 1'
#
loop_
_entity.id
_entity.type
_entity.pdbx_description
1 polymer ?
#
loop_
_entity_poly.entity_id
_entity_poly.type
_entity_poly.pdbx_seq_one_letter_code
_entity_poly.pdbx_strand_id
1 'polypeptide(L)'
;MIITGKTISAQRAYEIGLVNDVFKAERFEKKVYKVAKHLASLAPIAIGIAKQIVNYSNSVPLDVGLELDAYGFGLVSSTEDYKEGIEAMFEGRRPKYKNK
;
A
#
# COMPACT_ATOMS: atom_id res chain seq x y z
N MET A 1 23.05 13.77 -7.17
CA MET A 1 23.07 13.19 -5.81
C MET A 1 24.21 12.21 -5.65
N ILE A 2 24.22 11.06 -6.34
CA ILE A 2 25.20 9.99 -6.06
C ILE A 2 26.64 10.40 -6.41
N ILE A 3 26.91 10.81 -7.66
CA ILE A 3 28.27 11.23 -8.07
C ILE A 3 28.57 12.67 -7.64
N THR A 4 27.57 13.55 -7.71
CA THR A 4 27.74 15.00 -7.51
C THR A 4 27.59 15.47 -6.06
N GLY A 5 27.12 14.63 -5.14
CA GLY A 5 26.83 15.02 -3.75
C GLY A 5 25.74 16.08 -3.54
N LYS A 6 25.16 16.64 -4.62
CA LYS A 6 24.19 17.74 -4.55
C LYS A 6 22.92 17.34 -3.81
N THR A 7 22.54 18.13 -2.80
CA THR A 7 21.27 18.03 -2.08
C THR A 7 20.12 18.60 -2.92
N ILE A 8 18.90 18.16 -2.62
CA ILE A 8 17.67 18.62 -3.30
C ILE A 8 16.64 19.08 -2.28
N SER A 9 15.72 19.94 -2.71
CA SER A 9 14.58 20.34 -1.89
C SER A 9 13.55 19.21 -1.78
N ALA A 10 12.70 19.27 -0.74
CA ALA A 10 11.58 18.33 -0.59
C ALA A 10 10.65 18.35 -1.81
N GLN A 11 10.39 19.55 -2.35
CA GLN A 11 9.57 19.71 -3.56
C GLN A 11 10.19 18.98 -4.76
N ARG A 12 11.50 19.13 -4.96
CA ARG A 12 12.19 18.43 -6.04
C ARG A 12 12.19 16.91 -5.83
N ALA A 13 12.31 16.44 -4.59
CA ALA A 13 12.22 15.03 -4.26
C ALA A 13 10.85 14.44 -4.62
N TYR A 14 9.78 15.19 -4.43
CA TYR A 14 8.43 14.78 -4.82
C TYR A 14 8.27 14.71 -6.34
N GLU A 15 8.71 15.74 -7.07
CA GLU A 15 8.61 15.80 -8.54
C GLU A 15 9.31 14.64 -9.25
N ILE A 16 10.41 14.12 -8.67
CA ILE A 16 11.17 13.01 -9.24
C ILE A 16 10.74 11.63 -8.71
N GLY A 17 9.70 11.58 -7.86
CA GLY A 17 9.20 10.33 -7.28
C GLY A 17 10.06 9.73 -6.17
N LEU A 18 10.97 10.49 -5.56
CA LEU A 18 11.78 10.02 -4.43
C LEU A 18 10.95 9.95 -3.12
N VAL A 19 9.97 10.84 -2.97
CA VAL A 19 9.02 10.83 -1.85
C VAL A 19 7.59 10.88 -2.38
N ASN A 20 6.67 10.23 -1.65
CA ASN A 20 5.27 10.12 -2.08
C ASN A 20 4.44 11.38 -1.84
N ASP A 21 4.82 12.21 -0.85
CA ASP A 21 4.08 13.41 -0.46
C ASP A 21 5.02 14.44 0.18
N VAL A 22 4.65 15.72 0.08
CA VAL A 22 5.32 16.84 0.78
C VAL A 22 4.28 17.67 1.53
N PHE A 23 4.53 17.92 2.80
CA PHE A 23 3.65 18.69 3.67
C PHE A 23 4.41 19.84 4.35
N LYS A 24 3.69 20.89 4.74
CA LYS A 24 4.22 21.88 5.67
C LYS A 24 4.51 21.22 7.02
N ALA A 25 5.58 21.65 7.68
CA ALA A 25 6.09 21.05 8.91
C ALA A 25 5.01 20.95 10.01
N GLU A 26 4.20 22.00 10.18
CA GLU A 26 3.17 22.08 11.22
C GLU A 26 2.01 21.09 11.00
N ARG A 27 1.90 20.52 9.79
CA ARG A 27 0.86 19.55 9.41
C ARG A 27 1.41 18.15 9.16
N PHE A 28 2.73 17.96 9.22
CA PHE A 28 3.39 16.71 8.83
C PHE A 28 2.84 15.51 9.60
N GLU A 29 2.89 15.55 10.94
CA GLU A 29 2.42 14.43 11.77
C GLU A 29 0.94 14.13 11.50
N LYS A 30 0.08 15.14 11.51
CA LYS A 30 -1.35 14.97 11.27
C LYS A 30 -1.62 14.27 9.93
N LYS A 31 -0.87 14.63 8.88
CA LYS A 31 -1.02 14.04 7.55
C LYS A 31 -0.49 12.61 7.50
N VAL A 32 0.68 12.35 8.07
CA VAL A 32 1.29 11.01 8.15
C VAL A 32 0.38 10.05 8.93
N TYR A 33 -0.10 10.46 10.10
CA TYR A 33 -1.03 9.65 10.90
C TYR A 33 -2.37 9.41 10.20
N LYS A 34 -2.84 10.34 9.35
CA LYS A 34 -4.03 10.11 8.53
C LYS A 34 -3.80 8.95 7.55
N VAL A 35 -2.65 8.92 6.89
CA VAL A 35 -2.28 7.82 5.98
C VAL A 35 -2.13 6.51 6.75
N ALA A 36 -1.40 6.52 7.87
CA ALA A 36 -1.20 5.33 8.70
C ALA A 36 -2.53 4.76 9.22
N LYS A 37 -3.44 5.62 9.69
CA LYS A 37 -4.79 5.22 10.13
C LYS A 37 -5.63 4.65 9.00
N HIS A 38 -5.50 5.20 7.79
CA HIS A 38 -6.17 4.64 6.63
C HIS A 38 -5.65 3.24 6.31
N LEU A 39 -4.33 3.05 6.23
CA LEU A 39 -3.73 1.73 6.00
C LEU A 39 -4.12 0.71 7.09
N ALA A 40 -4.12 1.14 8.36
CA ALA A 40 -4.54 0.30 9.48
C ALA A 40 -6.04 -0.06 9.47
N SER A 41 -6.85 0.64 8.66
CA SER A 41 -8.29 0.33 8.49
C SER A 41 -8.57 -0.65 7.34
N LEU A 42 -7.56 -1.01 6.55
CA LEU A 42 -7.67 -1.96 5.45
C LEU A 42 -7.42 -3.40 5.93
N ALA A 43 -7.78 -4.39 5.11
CA ALA A 43 -7.55 -5.81 5.39
C ALA A 43 -6.04 -6.11 5.48
N PRO A 44 -5.48 -6.42 6.67
CA PRO A 44 -4.03 -6.46 6.87
C PRO A 44 -3.31 -7.52 6.02
N ILE A 45 -3.93 -8.69 5.84
CA ILE A 45 -3.38 -9.77 5.01
C ILE A 45 -3.30 -9.33 3.54
N ALA A 46 -4.39 -8.73 3.03
CA ALA A 46 -4.46 -8.28 1.64
C ALA A 46 -3.43 -7.18 1.33
N ILE A 47 -3.32 -6.15 2.18
CA ILE A 47 -2.33 -5.07 1.96
C ILE A 47 -0.89 -5.58 2.11
N GLY A 48 -0.65 -6.57 2.96
CA GLY A 48 0.66 -7.19 3.15
C GLY A 48 1.10 -7.94 1.90
N ILE A 49 0.23 -8.81 1.37
CA ILE A 49 0.47 -9.55 0.14
C ILE A 49 0.64 -8.60 -1.05
N ALA A 50 -0.24 -7.61 -1.21
CA ALA A 50 -0.13 -6.62 -2.29
C ALA A 50 1.21 -5.87 -2.25
N LYS A 51 1.66 -5.45 -1.06
CA LYS A 51 2.97 -4.79 -0.90
C LYS A 51 4.12 -5.70 -1.31
N GLN A 52 4.08 -6.98 -0.96
CA GLN A 52 5.11 -7.94 -1.35
C GLN A 52 5.12 -8.13 -2.88
N ILE A 53 3.96 -8.35 -3.49
CA ILE A 53 3.84 -8.53 -4.95
C ILE A 53 4.42 -7.32 -5.67
N VAL A 54 4.01 -6.09 -5.34
CA VAL A 54 4.51 -4.87 -6.02
C VAL A 54 6.03 -4.72 -5.89
N ASN A 55 6.59 -5.06 -4.73
CA ASN A 55 8.04 -4.98 -4.53
C ASN A 55 8.81 -6.03 -5.34
N TYR A 56 8.26 -7.24 -5.48
CA TYR A 56 8.90 -8.33 -6.21
C TYR A 56 8.65 -8.29 -7.71
N SER A 57 7.45 -7.91 -8.14
CA SER A 57 7.02 -7.88 -9.54
C SER A 57 7.91 -6.95 -10.39
N ASN A 58 8.48 -5.92 -9.78
CA ASN A 58 9.42 -5.01 -10.45
C ASN A 58 10.80 -5.65 -10.73
N SER A 59 11.07 -6.84 -10.20
CA SER A 59 12.34 -7.56 -10.36
C SER A 59 12.23 -8.80 -11.26
N VAL A 60 11.04 -9.07 -11.82
CA VAL A 60 10.77 -10.27 -12.62
C VAL A 60 10.08 -9.92 -13.95
N PRO A 61 10.08 -10.82 -14.95
CA PRO A 61 9.25 -10.68 -16.13
C PRO A 61 7.76 -10.47 -15.79
N LEU A 62 7.05 -9.73 -16.65
CA LEU A 62 5.66 -9.32 -16.41
C LEU A 62 4.72 -10.52 -16.19
N ASP A 63 4.86 -11.56 -17.02
CA ASP A 63 4.11 -12.81 -16.94
C ASP A 63 4.27 -13.49 -15.57
N VAL A 64 5.51 -13.57 -15.06
CA VAL A 64 5.80 -14.09 -13.72
C VAL A 64 5.16 -13.22 -12.64
N GLY A 65 5.24 -11.89 -12.80
CA GLY A 65 4.60 -10.94 -11.88
C GLY A 65 3.08 -11.09 -11.81
N LEU A 66 2.43 -11.31 -12.95
CA LEU A 66 0.99 -11.57 -13.03
C LEU A 66 0.60 -12.90 -12.42
N GLU A 67 1.43 -13.93 -12.57
CA GLU A 67 1.20 -15.24 -11.95
C GLU A 67 1.32 -15.15 -10.41
N LEU A 68 2.31 -14.42 -9.90
CA LEU A 68 2.45 -14.13 -8.47
C LEU A 68 1.23 -13.37 -7.92
N ASP A 69 0.70 -12.41 -8.67
CA ASP A 69 -0.50 -11.67 -8.30
C ASP A 69 -1.74 -12.58 -8.23
N ALA A 70 -1.91 -13.47 -9.21
CA ALA A 70 -2.99 -14.45 -9.21
C ALA A 70 -2.94 -15.39 -7.99
N TYR A 71 -1.75 -15.88 -7.62
CA TYR A 71 -1.58 -16.69 -6.41
C TYR A 71 -1.86 -15.89 -5.13
N GLY A 72 -1.38 -14.65 -5.06
CA GLY A 72 -1.64 -13.76 -3.94
C GLY A 72 -3.13 -13.48 -3.77
N PHE A 73 -3.85 -13.25 -4.86
CA PHE A 73 -5.30 -13.11 -4.84
C PHE A 73 -6.00 -14.39 -4.34
N GLY A 74 -5.55 -15.56 -4.79
CA GLY A 74 -6.03 -16.85 -4.29
C GLY A 74 -5.92 -16.96 -2.77
N LEU A 75 -4.77 -16.59 -2.20
CA LEU A 75 -4.56 -16.55 -0.75
C LEU A 75 -5.50 -15.55 -0.05
N VAL A 76 -5.58 -14.33 -0.56
CA VAL A 76 -6.47 -13.28 0.02
C VAL A 76 -7.92 -13.75 0.00
N SER A 77 -8.39 -14.35 -1.09
CA SER A 77 -9.78 -14.81 -1.23
C SER A 77 -10.17 -15.88 -0.21
N SER A 78 -9.19 -16.59 0.36
CA SER A 78 -9.42 -17.61 1.38
C SER A 78 -9.56 -17.08 2.81
N THR A 79 -9.26 -15.79 3.03
CA THR A 79 -9.28 -15.14 4.36
C THR A 79 -10.71 -14.83 4.83
N GLU A 80 -10.89 -14.73 6.15
CA GLU A 80 -12.14 -14.22 6.74
C GLU A 80 -12.35 -12.74 6.39
N ASP A 81 -11.26 -11.96 6.36
CA ASP A 81 -11.27 -10.54 6.01
C ASP A 81 -11.78 -10.27 4.60
N TYR A 82 -11.50 -11.17 3.64
CA TYR A 82 -12.08 -11.08 2.30
C TYR A 82 -13.61 -11.24 2.32
N LYS A 83 -14.12 -12.25 3.04
CA LYS A 83 -15.57 -12.48 3.18
C LYS A 83 -16.26 -11.30 3.84
N GLU A 84 -15.73 -10.82 4.96
CA GLU A 84 -16.23 -9.65 5.68
C GLU A 84 -16.20 -8.38 4.80
N GLY A 85 -15.15 -8.20 3.99
CA GLY A 85 -15.05 -7.09 3.05
C GLY A 85 -16.17 -7.10 2.01
N ILE A 86 -16.48 -8.27 1.46
CA ILE A 86 -17.57 -8.46 0.50
C ILE A 86 -18.94 -8.26 1.16
N GLU A 87 -19.17 -8.85 2.33
CA GLU A 87 -20.42 -8.69 3.09
C GLU A 87 -20.67 -7.24 3.48
N ALA A 88 -19.66 -6.57 4.05
CA ALA A 88 -19.76 -5.16 4.43
C ALA A 88 -20.07 -4.25 3.24
N MET A 89 -19.52 -4.56 2.06
CA MET A 89 -19.81 -3.84 0.82
C MET A 89 -21.27 -4.00 0.40
N PHE A 90 -21.82 -5.21 0.42
CA PHE A 90 -23.24 -5.46 0.11
C PHE A 90 -24.18 -4.80 1.11
N GLU A 91 -23.80 -4.77 2.39
CA GLU A 91 -24.58 -4.16 3.47
C GLU A 91 -24.40 -2.63 3.59
N GLY A 92 -23.50 -2.03 2.80
CA GLY A 92 -23.23 -0.59 2.85
C GLY A 92 -22.62 -0.12 4.18
N ARG A 93 -21.96 -1.01 4.92
CA ARG A 93 -21.32 -0.72 6.23
C ARG A 93 -19.80 -0.74 6.11
N ARG A 94 -19.12 -0.27 7.17
CA ARG A 94 -17.67 -0.40 7.25
C ARG A 94 -17.28 -1.84 7.64
N PRO A 95 -16.28 -2.44 6.97
CA PRO A 95 -15.78 -3.76 7.33
C PRO A 95 -15.01 -3.73 8.65
N LYS A 96 -15.00 -4.86 9.36
CA LYS A 96 -14.30 -5.10 10.62
C LYS A 96 -13.30 -6.24 10.44
N TYR A 97 -12.14 -5.88 9.91
CA TYR A 97 -11.06 -6.83 9.69
C TYR A 97 -10.46 -7.34 11.00
N LYS A 98 -10.20 -8.65 11.07
CA LYS A 98 -9.66 -9.38 12.23
C LYS A 98 -8.29 -10.01 11.95
N ASN A 99 -7.70 -9.74 10.77
CA ASN A 99 -6.42 -10.30 10.36
C ASN A 99 -6.44 -11.84 10.32
N LYS A 100 -7.49 -12.38 9.70
CA LYS A 100 -7.75 -13.81 9.52
C LYS A 100 -8.35 -14.06 8.14
#